data_AF-A0A7W9UHH4-F1
#
_entry.id   AF-A0A7W9UHH4-F1
#
_cell.length_a   1.000
_cell.length_b   1.000
_cell.length_c   1.000
_cell.angle_alpha   90.00
_cell.angle_beta   90.00
_cell.angle_gamma   90.00
#
_symmetry.space_group_name_H-M   'P 1'
#
loop_
_entity.id
_entity.type
_entity.pdbx_description
1 polymer ?
#
loop_
_entity_poly.entity_id
_entity_poly.type
_entity_poly.pdbx_seq_one_letter_code
_entity_poly.pdbx_strand_id
1 'polypeptide(L)'
;MLDVPVSDLLKVRLNRRTDDAVVIEIYLRYPTSLLTGIPADRTPLPVLIAEHDVPAATVIVERINSQIVATQRIDMSVPDLTPPAPAWGKTGPTRADVDRAVRRMAPRRDARAAIADLHRLVAPEEFALEVAMVTAEPPTPRGRGLLAVTTGRLMFLSAGPGARHTYEMPVAALLSARLTDDSGSTGEYGVDVTDGNMTLHFTGVDRADTDRVVGALTFAIQRESADGAVSPPDPGVSQLYSEWELLVERHSLGMVDDAQFQRYGRGILRSLPD
;
A
#
# COMPACT_ATOMS: atom_id res chain seq x y z
N MET A 1 -7.38 9.39 -28.05
CA MET A 1 -8.02 9.52 -26.72
C MET A 1 -6.99 8.99 -25.73
N LEU A 2 -6.53 9.81 -24.79
CA LEU A 2 -5.51 9.41 -23.83
C LEU A 2 -6.22 8.72 -22.65
N ASP A 3 -6.03 7.40 -22.50
CA ASP A 3 -6.69 6.61 -21.45
C ASP A 3 -5.73 6.43 -20.26
N VAL A 4 -5.51 7.51 -19.52
CA VAL A 4 -4.62 7.55 -18.35
C VAL A 4 -5.46 7.87 -17.11
N PRO A 5 -5.44 7.04 -16.06
CA PRO A 5 -6.21 7.29 -14.85
C PRO A 5 -5.64 8.49 -14.09
N VAL A 6 -6.52 9.24 -13.40
CA VAL A 6 -6.14 10.47 -12.67
C VAL A 6 -5.13 10.19 -11.54
N SER A 7 -5.11 8.97 -10.99
CA SER A 7 -4.13 8.50 -10.00
C SER A 7 -2.69 8.53 -10.50
N ASP A 8 -2.50 8.34 -11.80
CA ASP A 8 -1.18 8.22 -12.43
C ASP A 8 -0.67 9.58 -12.92
N LEU A 9 -1.45 10.64 -12.70
CA LEU A 9 -1.07 12.00 -13.04
C LEU A 9 -0.28 12.64 -11.88
N LEU A 10 0.80 13.31 -12.23
CA LEU A 10 1.57 14.16 -11.33
C LEU A 10 0.93 15.55 -11.26
N LYS A 11 0.75 16.18 -12.42
CA LYS A 11 0.10 17.47 -12.58
C LYS A 11 -0.24 17.72 -14.04
N VAL A 12 -1.15 18.65 -14.28
CA VAL A 12 -1.47 19.13 -15.62
C VAL A 12 -1.23 20.63 -15.67
N ARG A 13 -0.62 21.11 -16.75
CA ARG A 13 -0.34 22.55 -16.94
C ARG A 13 -0.74 23.02 -18.31
N LEU A 14 -1.19 24.25 -18.39
CA LEU A 14 -1.39 24.96 -19.64
C LEU A 14 -0.10 25.74 -19.95
N ASN A 15 0.46 25.54 -21.13
CA ASN A 15 1.71 26.18 -21.55
C ASN A 15 1.56 26.79 -22.94
N ARG A 16 2.20 27.94 -23.16
CA ARG A 16 2.24 28.62 -24.46
C ARG A 16 3.59 28.33 -25.10
N ARG A 17 3.57 27.80 -26.32
CA ARG A 17 4.78 27.51 -27.10
C ARG A 17 5.27 28.77 -27.82
N THR A 18 6.47 28.68 -28.38
CA THR A 18 7.14 29.77 -29.12
C THR A 18 6.48 30.08 -30.46
N ASP A 19 5.60 29.20 -30.97
CA ASP A 19 4.78 29.34 -32.17
C ASP A 19 3.36 29.84 -31.86
N ASP A 20 3.16 30.46 -30.68
CA ASP A 20 1.87 30.92 -30.13
C ASP A 20 0.81 29.84 -29.91
N ALA A 21 1.12 28.57 -30.21
CA ALA A 21 0.24 27.45 -29.91
C ALA A 21 0.11 27.24 -28.40
N VAL A 22 -1.12 27.05 -27.93
CA VAL A 22 -1.42 26.69 -26.55
C VAL A 22 -1.53 25.18 -26.43
N VAL A 23 -0.84 24.61 -25.45
CA VAL A 23 -0.83 23.16 -25.19
C VAL A 23 -1.14 22.86 -23.74
N ILE A 24 -1.91 21.80 -23.51
CA ILE A 24 -1.99 21.16 -22.20
C ILE A 24 -0.85 20.15 -22.12
N GLU A 25 0.03 20.33 -21.14
CA GLU A 25 1.10 19.41 -20.78
C GLU A 25 0.62 18.52 -19.63
N ILE A 26 0.49 17.22 -19.88
CA ILE A 26 0.09 16.23 -18.88
C ILE A 26 1.36 15.55 -18.36
N TYR A 27 1.70 15.80 -17.10
CA TYR A 27 2.83 15.16 -16.44
C TYR A 27 2.35 13.89 -15.74
N LEU A 28 2.97 12.77 -16.07
CA LEU A 28 2.72 11.52 -15.38
C LEU A 28 3.58 11.42 -14.12
N ARG A 29 3.00 10.78 -13.11
CA ARG A 29 3.68 10.42 -11.85
C ARG A 29 4.83 9.46 -12.11
N TYR A 30 4.61 8.53 -13.05
CA TYR A 30 5.57 7.53 -13.48
C TYR A 30 5.97 7.74 -14.95
N PRO A 31 7.21 7.40 -15.32
CA PRO A 31 7.69 7.52 -16.69
C PRO A 31 6.94 6.60 -17.65
N THR A 32 6.72 7.04 -18.87
CA THR A 32 6.07 6.26 -19.95
C THR A 32 6.95 5.15 -20.54
N SER A 33 8.25 5.11 -20.21
CA SER A 33 9.18 4.12 -20.73
C SER A 33 10.30 3.80 -19.75
N LEU A 34 10.62 2.51 -19.64
CA LEU A 34 11.75 1.98 -18.87
C LEU A 34 12.89 1.65 -19.83
N LEU A 35 14.06 2.28 -19.66
CA LEU A 35 15.29 1.85 -20.33
C LEU A 35 16.05 0.94 -19.36
N THR A 36 16.14 -0.35 -19.69
CA THR A 36 16.81 -1.39 -18.89
C THR A 36 16.39 -1.39 -17.41
N GLY A 37 15.08 -1.32 -17.15
CA GLY A 37 14.51 -1.38 -15.80
C GLY A 37 14.58 -0.09 -14.98
N ILE A 38 15.04 1.03 -15.56
CA ILE A 38 15.14 2.33 -14.87
C ILE A 38 14.25 3.37 -15.55
N PRO A 39 13.43 4.12 -14.79
CA PRO A 39 12.70 5.33 -15.19
C PRO A 39 13.54 6.31 -16.03
N ALA A 40 13.21 6.56 -17.30
CA ALA A 40 14.02 7.47 -18.13
C ALA A 40 13.25 8.61 -18.81
N ASP A 41 11.92 8.52 -18.98
CA ASP A 41 11.17 9.54 -19.72
C ASP A 41 10.01 10.13 -18.90
N ARG A 42 10.25 11.33 -18.33
CA ARG A 42 9.22 12.20 -17.70
C ARG A 42 8.69 13.28 -18.64
N THR A 43 8.83 13.11 -19.96
CA THR A 43 8.31 14.11 -20.90
C THR A 43 6.80 14.22 -20.75
N PRO A 44 6.23 15.43 -20.59
CA PRO A 44 4.80 15.60 -20.55
C PRO A 44 4.16 15.23 -21.89
N LEU A 45 2.97 14.63 -21.83
CA LEU A 45 2.17 14.33 -23.02
C LEU A 45 1.47 15.62 -23.49
N PRO A 46 1.73 16.09 -24.72
CA PRO A 46 1.14 17.33 -25.22
C PRO A 46 -0.25 17.09 -25.81
N VAL A 47 -1.20 17.96 -25.48
CA VAL A 47 -2.51 18.07 -26.12
C VAL A 47 -2.66 19.47 -26.71
N LEU A 48 -2.82 19.57 -28.02
CA LEU A 48 -3.00 20.84 -28.73
C LEU A 48 -4.39 21.41 -28.46
N ILE A 49 -4.45 22.71 -28.17
CA ILE A 49 -5.70 23.44 -27.91
C ILE A 49 -5.85 24.55 -28.95
N ALA A 50 -7.06 24.69 -29.52
CA ALA A 50 -7.38 25.81 -30.37
C ALA A 50 -7.47 27.11 -29.55
N GLU A 51 -7.06 28.24 -30.11
CA GLU A 51 -6.95 29.50 -29.36
C GLU A 51 -8.27 29.94 -28.70
N HIS A 52 -9.41 29.66 -29.34
CA HIS A 52 -10.73 29.98 -28.79
C HIS A 52 -11.16 29.09 -27.62
N ASP A 53 -10.53 27.92 -27.43
CA ASP A 53 -10.83 26.96 -26.37
C ASP A 53 -9.98 27.18 -25.10
N VAL A 54 -9.04 28.13 -25.12
CA VAL A 54 -8.12 28.40 -23.99
C VAL A 54 -8.84 28.68 -22.66
N PRO A 55 -9.94 29.47 -22.61
CA PRO A 55 -10.67 29.66 -21.36
C PRO A 55 -11.25 28.36 -20.79
N ALA A 56 -11.80 27.50 -21.66
CA ALA A 56 -12.34 26.20 -21.26
C ALA A 56 -11.22 25.23 -20.82
N ALA A 57 -10.09 25.22 -21.53
CA ALA A 57 -8.92 24.44 -21.19
C ALA A 57 -8.35 24.82 -19.81
N THR A 58 -8.38 26.10 -19.44
CA THR A 58 -7.93 26.57 -18.12
C THR A 58 -8.78 25.96 -17.00
N VAL A 59 -10.11 26.00 -17.12
CA VAL A 59 -11.03 25.39 -16.14
C VAL A 59 -10.84 23.88 -16.05
N ILE A 60 -10.60 23.21 -17.18
CA ILE A 60 -10.33 21.77 -17.22
C ILE A 60 -9.02 21.44 -16.48
N VAL A 61 -7.95 22.20 -16.71
CA VAL A 61 -6.65 22.02 -16.03
C VAL A 61 -6.80 22.22 -14.52
N GLU A 62 -7.48 23.28 -14.07
CA GLU A 62 -7.74 23.52 -12.65
C GLU A 62 -8.54 22.39 -12.00
N ARG A 63 -9.58 21.90 -12.68
CA ARG A 63 -10.42 20.80 -12.20
C ARG A 63 -9.65 19.49 -12.12
N ILE A 64 -8.81 19.18 -13.11
CA ILE A 64 -7.97 17.98 -13.10
C ILE A 64 -6.95 18.06 -11.97
N ASN A 65 -6.25 19.18 -11.78
CA ASN A 65 -5.31 19.33 -10.67
C ASN A 65 -6.02 19.21 -9.31
N SER A 66 -7.22 19.77 -9.17
CA SER A 66 -8.04 19.60 -7.97
C SER A 66 -8.43 18.14 -7.75
N GLN A 67 -8.74 17.40 -8.82
CA GLN A 67 -9.02 15.96 -8.77
C GLN A 67 -7.78 15.13 -8.45
N ILE A 68 -6.59 15.50 -8.92
CA ILE A 68 -5.32 14.87 -8.56
C ILE A 68 -5.09 15.01 -7.06
N VAL A 69 -5.25 16.22 -6.50
CA VAL A 69 -5.17 16.48 -5.06
C VAL A 69 -6.28 15.76 -4.26
N ALA A 70 -7.46 15.59 -4.85
CA ALA A 70 -8.54 14.84 -4.23
C ALA A 70 -8.32 13.31 -4.29
N THR A 71 -7.75 12.80 -5.38
CA THR A 71 -7.38 11.37 -5.55
C THR A 71 -6.16 11.02 -4.69
N GLN A 72 -5.35 12.05 -4.39
CA GLN A 72 -4.38 12.04 -3.32
C GLN A 72 -4.99 11.73 -1.95
N ARG A 73 -6.27 12.02 -1.71
CA ARG A 73 -6.98 11.51 -0.54
C ARG A 73 -7.62 10.19 -0.94
N ILE A 74 -7.07 9.09 -0.44
CA ILE A 74 -7.59 7.76 -0.73
C ILE A 74 -9.00 7.67 -0.12
N ASP A 75 -10.04 7.81 -0.94
CA ASP A 75 -11.41 7.45 -0.56
C ASP A 75 -11.53 5.93 -0.68
N MET A 76 -10.97 5.22 0.31
CA MET A 76 -11.40 3.85 0.54
C MET A 76 -12.87 3.95 0.95
N SER A 77 -13.76 3.26 0.24
CA SER A 77 -15.04 2.85 0.82
C SER A 77 -14.72 1.83 1.93
N VAL A 78 -14.15 2.31 3.04
CA VAL A 78 -13.82 1.50 4.20
C VAL A 78 -15.17 1.00 4.72
N PRO A 79 -15.37 -0.32 4.90
CA PRO A 79 -16.52 -0.79 5.66
C PRO A 79 -16.57 -0.08 7.02
N ASP A 80 -17.74 0.00 7.67
CA ASP A 80 -17.79 0.56 9.03
C ASP A 80 -16.92 -0.30 9.98
N LEU A 81 -15.75 0.25 10.33
CA LEU A 81 -14.76 -0.34 11.22
C LEU A 81 -14.78 0.34 12.59
N THR A 82 -15.89 0.96 12.98
CA THR A 82 -16.05 1.49 14.33
C THR A 82 -15.95 0.35 15.35
N PRO A 83 -14.96 0.36 16.25
CA PRO A 83 -14.80 -0.70 17.24
C PRO A 83 -16.06 -0.85 18.11
N PRO A 84 -16.67 -2.05 18.19
CA PRO A 84 -17.81 -2.26 19.07
C PRO A 84 -17.39 -2.25 20.53
N ALA A 85 -18.22 -1.67 21.39
CA ALA A 85 -18.00 -1.72 22.84
C ALA A 85 -17.94 -3.18 23.35
N PRO A 86 -17.05 -3.50 24.30
CA PRO A 86 -16.98 -4.83 24.87
C PRO A 86 -18.23 -5.13 25.71
N ALA A 87 -18.79 -6.32 25.52
CA ALA A 87 -19.83 -6.87 26.37
C ALA A 87 -19.18 -7.62 27.54
N TRP A 88 -19.56 -7.28 28.78
CA TRP A 88 -19.01 -7.90 29.98
C TRP A 88 -19.87 -9.09 30.42
N GLY A 89 -19.33 -10.29 30.27
CA GLY A 89 -19.97 -11.54 30.68
C GLY A 89 -19.29 -12.21 31.87
N LYS A 90 -19.83 -13.34 32.32
CA LYS A 90 -19.28 -14.14 33.42
C LYS A 90 -17.85 -14.64 33.18
N THR A 91 -17.42 -14.74 31.92
CA THR A 91 -16.12 -15.26 31.49
C THR A 91 -15.14 -14.14 31.10
N GLY A 92 -15.48 -12.87 31.33
CA GLY A 92 -14.69 -11.72 30.94
C GLY A 92 -15.32 -10.90 29.81
N PRO A 93 -14.58 -9.91 29.27
CA PRO A 93 -15.04 -9.09 28.14
C PRO A 93 -15.09 -9.92 26.86
N THR A 94 -16.12 -9.71 26.05
CA THR A 94 -16.20 -10.20 24.67
C THR A 94 -16.51 -9.05 23.72
N ARG A 95 -16.16 -9.20 22.45
CA ARG A 95 -16.37 -8.17 21.42
C ARG A 95 -16.92 -8.79 20.16
N ALA A 96 -17.90 -8.10 19.56
CA ALA A 96 -18.67 -8.61 18.43
C ALA A 96 -17.85 -8.75 17.13
N ASP A 97 -16.85 -7.90 16.92
CA ASP A 97 -15.91 -7.97 15.80
C ASP A 97 -14.97 -9.18 15.92
N VAL A 98 -14.42 -9.42 17.12
CA VAL A 98 -13.64 -10.63 17.42
C VAL A 98 -14.47 -11.89 17.21
N ASP A 99 -15.70 -11.92 17.73
CA ASP A 99 -16.63 -13.05 17.54
C ASP A 99 -16.91 -13.30 16.05
N ARG A 100 -17.04 -12.22 15.26
CA ARG A 100 -17.29 -12.32 13.81
C ARG A 100 -16.09 -12.88 13.06
N ALA A 101 -14.87 -12.43 13.38
CA ALA A 101 -13.64 -12.97 12.81
C ALA A 101 -13.47 -14.45 13.14
N VAL A 102 -13.66 -14.82 14.42
CA VAL A 102 -13.58 -16.21 14.88
C VAL A 102 -14.63 -17.11 14.21
N ARG A 103 -15.84 -16.60 13.94
CA ARG A 103 -16.89 -17.36 13.24
C ARG A 103 -16.57 -17.64 11.77
N ARG A 104 -15.73 -16.83 11.12
CA ARG A 104 -15.29 -17.08 9.74
C ARG A 104 -14.15 -18.09 9.68
N MET A 105 -13.34 -18.16 10.73
CA MET A 105 -12.25 -19.13 10.86
C MET A 105 -12.78 -20.57 10.95
N ALA A 106 -12.04 -21.54 10.42
CA ALA A 106 -12.36 -22.95 10.59
C ALA A 106 -12.41 -23.35 12.09
N PRO A 107 -13.45 -24.07 12.57
CA PRO A 107 -13.58 -24.40 13.99
C PRO A 107 -12.43 -25.27 14.51
N ARG A 108 -11.79 -24.84 15.60
CA ARG A 108 -10.65 -25.54 16.23
C ARG A 108 -10.74 -25.50 17.76
N ARG A 109 -10.64 -26.66 18.41
CA ARG A 109 -10.82 -26.79 19.88
C ARG A 109 -9.67 -26.15 20.66
N ASP A 110 -8.46 -26.22 20.13
CA ASP A 110 -7.23 -25.70 20.71
C ASP A 110 -7.10 -24.17 20.60
N ALA A 111 -7.92 -23.51 19.77
CA ALA A 111 -7.94 -22.06 19.64
C ALA A 111 -8.62 -21.35 20.83
N ARG A 112 -9.40 -22.06 21.66
CA ARG A 112 -10.30 -21.46 22.66
C ARG A 112 -9.58 -20.54 23.66
N ALA A 113 -8.40 -20.94 24.12
CA ALA A 113 -7.63 -20.13 25.06
C ALA A 113 -7.10 -18.85 24.39
N ALA A 114 -6.53 -18.98 23.19
CA ALA A 114 -6.02 -17.85 22.40
C ALA A 114 -7.14 -16.87 22.01
N ILE A 115 -8.34 -17.36 21.68
CA ILE A 115 -9.52 -16.51 21.42
C ILE A 115 -9.93 -15.71 22.68
N ALA A 116 -9.89 -16.34 23.86
CA ALA A 116 -10.18 -15.65 25.11
C ALA A 116 -9.08 -14.66 25.51
N ASP A 117 -7.83 -14.88 25.09
CA ASP A 117 -6.75 -13.91 25.23
C ASP A 117 -6.95 -12.74 24.24
N LEU A 118 -7.35 -13.00 22.99
CA LEU A 118 -7.65 -11.99 21.98
C LEU A 118 -8.71 -10.99 22.45
N HIS A 119 -9.84 -11.44 22.97
CA HIS A 119 -10.89 -10.53 23.49
C HIS A 119 -10.40 -9.56 24.57
N ARG A 120 -9.35 -9.92 25.32
CA ARG A 120 -8.77 -9.07 26.36
C ARG A 120 -7.69 -8.14 25.85
N LEU A 121 -7.06 -8.48 24.73
CA LEU A 121 -5.87 -7.78 24.21
C LEU A 121 -6.17 -6.79 23.08
N VAL A 122 -7.27 -6.98 22.32
CA VAL A 122 -7.68 -6.00 21.30
C VAL A 122 -8.01 -4.67 21.99
N ALA A 123 -7.32 -3.61 21.58
CA ALA A 123 -7.45 -2.30 22.21
C ALA A 123 -8.82 -1.68 21.87
N PRO A 124 -9.37 -0.80 22.74
CA PRO A 124 -10.67 -0.17 22.52
C PRO A 124 -10.84 0.53 21.18
N GLU A 125 -9.75 1.10 20.64
CA GLU A 125 -9.68 1.84 19.38
C GLU A 125 -9.46 0.96 18.14
N GLU A 126 -9.18 -0.33 18.32
CA GLU A 126 -8.89 -1.25 17.23
C GLU A 126 -10.12 -2.07 16.85
N PHE A 127 -10.30 -2.34 15.56
CA PHE A 127 -11.31 -3.27 15.06
C PHE A 127 -10.65 -4.59 14.63
N ALA A 128 -11.17 -5.73 15.09
CA ALA A 128 -10.66 -7.05 14.71
C ALA A 128 -11.12 -7.43 13.29
N LEU A 129 -10.16 -7.65 12.39
CA LEU A 129 -10.40 -7.91 10.97
C LEU A 129 -10.55 -9.40 10.70
N GLU A 130 -9.48 -10.20 10.84
CA GLU A 130 -9.48 -11.64 10.58
C GLU A 130 -8.56 -12.39 11.55
N VAL A 131 -8.81 -13.70 11.69
CA VAL A 131 -7.98 -14.59 12.50
C VAL A 131 -7.73 -15.91 11.79
N ALA A 132 -6.57 -16.53 12.02
CA ALA A 132 -6.24 -17.86 11.52
C ALA A 132 -5.40 -18.64 12.53
N MET A 133 -5.55 -19.96 12.55
CA MET A 133 -4.60 -20.83 13.25
C MET A 133 -3.36 -21.02 12.38
N VAL A 134 -2.19 -20.75 12.96
CA VAL A 134 -0.90 -20.85 12.28
C VAL A 134 0.15 -21.54 13.15
N THR A 135 1.23 -21.99 12.52
CA THR A 135 2.47 -22.36 13.20
C THR A 135 3.51 -21.29 12.88
N ALA A 136 4.07 -20.68 13.92
CA ALA A 136 5.05 -19.62 13.80
C ALA A 136 6.46 -20.20 13.87
N GLU A 137 7.35 -19.67 13.03
CA GLU A 137 8.77 -20.01 13.00
C GLU A 137 9.63 -18.84 13.52
N PRO A 138 10.87 -19.10 13.97
CA PRO A 138 11.83 -18.03 14.26
C PRO A 138 11.91 -17.04 13.09
N PRO A 139 11.93 -15.72 13.35
CA PRO A 139 12.33 -15.06 14.60
C PRO A 139 11.21 -14.84 15.62
N THR A 140 9.96 -15.21 15.30
CA THR A 140 8.89 -15.21 16.31
C THR A 140 9.03 -16.39 17.28
N PRO A 141 8.40 -16.32 18.48
CA PRO A 141 8.34 -17.47 19.37
C PRO A 141 7.74 -18.69 18.67
N ARG A 142 8.54 -19.75 18.54
CA ARG A 142 8.16 -20.96 17.80
C ARG A 142 6.96 -21.64 18.45
N GLY A 143 5.98 -22.02 17.63
CA GLY A 143 4.86 -22.84 18.11
C GLY A 143 3.58 -22.59 17.35
N ARG A 144 2.53 -23.32 17.73
CA ARG A 144 1.19 -23.16 17.16
C ARG A 144 0.43 -22.07 17.91
N GLY A 145 -0.32 -21.26 17.19
CA GLY A 145 -1.07 -20.15 17.79
C GLY A 145 -2.15 -19.59 16.88
N LEU A 146 -2.85 -18.59 17.42
CA LEU A 146 -3.83 -17.78 16.70
C LEU A 146 -3.12 -16.54 16.19
N LEU A 147 -3.07 -16.36 14.88
CA LEU A 147 -2.69 -15.11 14.24
C LEU A 147 -3.96 -14.26 14.12
N ALA A 148 -3.94 -13.06 14.66
CA ALA A 148 -5.04 -12.12 14.64
C ALA A 148 -4.59 -10.81 14.02
N VAL A 149 -5.43 -10.27 13.13
CA VAL A 149 -5.21 -9.00 12.45
C VAL A 149 -6.26 -8.03 12.95
N THR A 150 -5.82 -6.90 13.49
CA THR A 150 -6.68 -5.76 13.81
C THR A 150 -6.37 -4.61 12.86
N THR A 151 -7.13 -3.53 12.94
CA THR A 151 -6.83 -2.28 12.22
C THR A 151 -5.52 -1.64 12.65
N GLY A 152 -4.98 -1.97 13.84
CA GLY A 152 -3.76 -1.35 14.38
C GLY A 152 -2.58 -2.30 14.55
N ARG A 153 -2.80 -3.61 14.68
CA ARG A 153 -1.76 -4.60 15.03
C ARG A 153 -1.97 -5.95 14.35
N LEU A 154 -0.85 -6.60 14.07
CA LEU A 154 -0.75 -8.05 13.93
C LEU A 154 -0.39 -8.66 15.29
N MET A 155 -1.12 -9.69 15.72
CA MET A 155 -0.89 -10.37 16.99
C MET A 155 -0.79 -11.88 16.78
N PHE A 156 0.24 -12.51 17.34
CA PHE A 156 0.36 -13.96 17.43
C PHE A 156 0.20 -14.40 18.89
N LEU A 157 -0.85 -15.18 19.15
CA LEU A 157 -1.23 -15.67 20.47
C LEU A 157 -0.96 -17.17 20.53
N SER A 158 -0.03 -17.59 21.39
CA SER A 158 0.29 -19.01 21.55
C SER A 158 -0.96 -19.83 21.90
N ALA A 159 -1.14 -20.99 21.25
CA ALA A 159 -2.21 -21.93 21.54
C ALA A 159 -1.66 -23.23 22.16
N GLY A 160 -2.43 -23.83 23.08
CA GLY A 160 -2.09 -25.11 23.71
C GLY A 160 -1.52 -24.99 25.13
N PRO A 161 -0.99 -26.11 25.68
CA PRO A 161 -0.59 -26.21 27.10
C PRO A 161 0.80 -25.64 27.41
N GLY A 162 1.51 -25.10 26.41
CA GLY A 162 2.83 -24.50 26.59
C GLY A 162 2.81 -23.14 27.30
N ALA A 163 3.98 -22.50 27.38
CA ALA A 163 4.09 -21.15 27.91
C ALA A 163 3.22 -20.20 27.07
N ARG A 164 2.33 -19.47 27.74
CA ARG A 164 1.50 -18.46 27.07
C ARG A 164 2.36 -17.25 26.73
N HIS A 165 2.42 -16.90 25.46
CA HIS A 165 3.07 -15.69 25.00
C HIS A 165 2.26 -15.04 23.89
N THR A 166 2.39 -13.73 23.82
CA THR A 166 1.85 -12.90 22.75
C THR A 166 3.02 -12.22 22.06
N TYR A 167 3.04 -12.28 20.74
CA TYR A 167 3.91 -11.47 19.91
C TYR A 167 3.05 -10.45 19.17
N GLU A 168 3.44 -9.18 19.18
CA GLU A 168 2.68 -8.10 18.56
C GLU A 168 3.57 -7.28 17.64
N MET A 169 3.00 -6.83 16.54
CA MET A 169 3.66 -5.92 15.61
C MET A 169 2.64 -4.88 15.12
N PRO A 170 2.94 -3.58 15.23
CA PRO A 170 2.03 -2.55 14.75
C PRO A 170 1.91 -2.64 13.23
N VAL A 171 0.69 -2.46 12.71
CA VAL A 171 0.43 -2.42 11.26
C VAL A 171 1.23 -1.29 10.61
N ALA A 172 1.44 -0.17 11.32
CA ALA A 172 2.25 0.96 10.86
C ALA A 172 3.73 0.61 10.59
N ALA A 173 4.26 -0.49 11.14
CA ALA A 173 5.62 -0.94 10.85
C ALA A 173 5.68 -1.93 9.66
N LEU A 174 4.54 -2.38 9.14
CA LEU A 174 4.48 -3.39 8.10
C LEU A 174 4.57 -2.79 6.70
N LEU A 175 5.43 -3.35 5.87
CA LEU A 175 5.55 -2.97 4.46
C LEU A 175 4.69 -3.83 3.56
N SER A 176 4.62 -5.15 3.81
CA SER A 176 3.79 -6.06 3.02
C SER A 176 3.47 -7.35 3.76
N ALA A 177 2.39 -7.99 3.32
CA ALA A 177 2.04 -9.35 3.65
C ALA A 177 1.76 -10.12 2.34
N ARG A 178 2.21 -11.37 2.25
CA ARG A 178 2.02 -12.22 1.06
C ARG A 178 1.77 -13.66 1.45
N LEU A 179 1.08 -14.37 0.58
CA LEU A 179 0.98 -15.81 0.66
C LEU A 179 2.31 -16.44 0.24
N THR A 180 2.75 -17.45 0.98
CA THR A 180 3.80 -18.35 0.53
C THR A 180 3.14 -19.60 -0.05
N ASP A 181 3.20 -19.75 -1.37
CA ASP A 181 2.91 -21.02 -2.05
C ASP A 181 4.27 -21.61 -2.46
N ASP A 182 4.79 -22.58 -1.70
CA ASP A 182 5.92 -23.36 -2.20
C ASP A 182 5.40 -24.45 -3.14
N SER A 183 5.49 -24.16 -4.44
CA SER A 183 5.22 -25.13 -5.52
C SER A 183 6.19 -26.33 -5.53
N GLY A 184 7.12 -26.44 -4.57
CA GLY A 184 8.06 -27.53 -4.41
C GLY A 184 7.76 -28.44 -3.21
N SER A 185 7.07 -29.55 -3.45
CA SER A 185 7.17 -30.83 -2.70
C SER A 185 6.55 -30.99 -1.29
N THR A 186 6.09 -29.95 -0.58
CA THR A 186 5.42 -30.13 0.75
C THR A 186 4.01 -29.56 0.88
N GLY A 187 3.54 -28.72 -0.05
CA GLY A 187 2.15 -28.22 -0.03
C GLY A 187 1.82 -27.32 1.17
N GLU A 188 2.84 -26.74 1.80
CA GLU A 188 2.68 -25.81 2.92
C GLU A 188 2.32 -24.42 2.39
N TYR A 189 1.12 -23.96 2.73
CA TYR A 189 0.64 -22.60 2.48
C TYR A 189 0.85 -21.77 3.75
N GLY A 190 1.24 -20.52 3.60
CA GLY A 190 1.61 -19.68 4.74
C GLY A 190 1.50 -18.19 4.47
N VAL A 191 1.89 -17.41 5.48
CA VAL A 191 1.92 -15.96 5.46
C VAL A 191 3.34 -15.49 5.75
N ASP A 192 3.90 -14.75 4.80
CA ASP A 192 5.08 -13.92 5.02
C ASP A 192 4.63 -12.50 5.34
N VAL A 193 5.13 -11.94 6.44
CA VAL A 193 4.93 -10.53 6.81
C VAL A 193 6.27 -9.85 6.97
N THR A 194 6.50 -8.71 6.34
CA THR A 194 7.79 -8.00 6.41
C THR A 194 7.64 -6.53 6.80
N ASP A 195 8.58 -6.07 7.63
CA ASP A 195 8.79 -4.67 7.99
C ASP A 195 9.95 -4.01 7.20
N GLY A 196 10.55 -4.75 6.26
CA GLY A 196 11.72 -4.34 5.48
C GLY A 196 13.07 -4.75 6.05
N ASN A 197 13.15 -5.00 7.36
CA ASN A 197 14.36 -5.50 8.03
C ASN A 197 14.26 -7.00 8.33
N MET A 198 13.05 -7.48 8.62
CA MET A 198 12.75 -8.82 9.06
C MET A 198 11.52 -9.34 8.32
N THR A 199 11.50 -10.65 8.05
CA THR A 199 10.33 -11.35 7.53
C THR A 199 9.90 -12.38 8.56
N LEU A 200 8.66 -12.29 8.99
CA LEU A 200 8.02 -13.30 9.83
C LEU A 200 7.32 -14.30 8.93
N HIS A 201 7.56 -15.58 9.20
CA HIS A 201 6.92 -16.67 8.48
C HIS A 201 5.93 -17.41 9.40
N PHE A 202 4.72 -17.59 8.90
CA PHE A 202 3.65 -18.34 9.57
C PHE A 202 3.09 -19.40 8.63
N THR A 203 3.20 -20.67 8.98
CA THR A 203 2.58 -21.77 8.23
C THR A 203 1.11 -21.88 8.59
N GLY A 204 0.22 -21.79 7.60
CA GLY A 204 -1.22 -21.86 7.78
C GLY A 204 -1.71 -23.28 8.11
N VAL A 205 -2.77 -23.38 8.92
CA VAL A 205 -3.45 -24.66 9.21
C VAL A 205 -4.71 -24.86 8.36
N ASP A 206 -5.23 -23.79 7.75
CA ASP A 206 -6.31 -23.81 6.75
C ASP A 206 -6.06 -22.74 5.68
N ARG A 207 -6.18 -23.09 4.39
CA ARG A 207 -5.84 -22.19 3.27
C ARG A 207 -6.78 -20.99 3.20
N ALA A 208 -8.08 -21.19 3.38
CA ALA A 208 -9.05 -20.11 3.30
C ALA A 208 -8.91 -19.12 4.47
N ASP A 209 -8.57 -19.63 5.66
CA ASP A 209 -8.22 -18.78 6.81
C ASP A 209 -6.95 -17.95 6.53
N THR A 210 -5.94 -18.58 5.91
CA THR A 210 -4.67 -17.95 5.56
C THR A 210 -4.86 -16.84 4.52
N ASP A 211 -5.61 -17.11 3.45
CA ASP A 211 -5.94 -16.15 2.40
C ASP A 211 -6.69 -14.93 2.97
N ARG A 212 -7.66 -15.16 3.87
CA ARG A 212 -8.39 -14.10 4.56
C ARG A 212 -7.46 -13.23 5.40
N VAL A 213 -6.54 -13.84 6.15
CA VAL A 213 -5.57 -13.10 6.99
C VAL A 213 -4.62 -12.27 6.14
N VAL A 214 -4.12 -12.78 5.01
CA VAL A 214 -3.29 -11.99 4.08
C VAL A 214 -4.08 -10.82 3.50
N GLY A 215 -5.33 -11.06 3.09
CA GLY A 215 -6.22 -9.99 2.61
C GLY A 215 -6.47 -8.91 3.67
N ALA A 216 -6.71 -9.32 4.92
CA ALA A 216 -6.91 -8.40 6.04
C ALA A 216 -5.65 -7.60 6.38
N LEU A 217 -4.47 -8.23 6.38
CA LEU A 217 -3.19 -7.54 6.58
C LEU A 217 -2.91 -6.54 5.48
N THR A 218 -3.09 -6.94 4.23
CA THR A 218 -2.91 -6.06 3.07
C THR A 218 -3.85 -4.86 3.15
N PHE A 219 -5.12 -5.10 3.50
CA PHE A 219 -6.09 -4.03 3.73
C PHE A 219 -5.69 -3.13 4.90
N ALA A 220 -5.26 -3.68 6.03
CA ALA A 220 -4.83 -2.90 7.19
C ALA A 220 -3.60 -2.03 6.87
N ILE A 221 -2.61 -2.58 6.16
CA ILE A 221 -1.43 -1.85 5.69
C ILE A 221 -1.83 -0.74 4.73
N GLN A 222 -2.70 -1.03 3.76
CA GLN A 222 -3.21 -0.04 2.83
C GLN A 222 -4.03 1.03 3.54
N ARG A 223 -4.79 0.66 4.57
CA ARG A 223 -5.60 1.59 5.36
C ARG A 223 -4.72 2.48 6.23
N GLU A 224 -3.75 1.93 6.93
CA GLU A 224 -2.80 2.69 7.76
C GLU A 224 -1.92 3.58 6.87
N SER A 225 -1.50 3.04 5.71
CA SER A 225 -0.87 3.83 4.66
C SER A 225 -1.82 4.90 4.17
N ALA A 226 -3.12 4.69 3.96
CA ALA A 226 -4.02 5.75 3.51
C ALA A 226 -4.40 6.78 4.60
N ASP A 227 -4.56 6.35 5.84
CA ASP A 227 -4.76 7.20 7.02
C ASP A 227 -3.48 8.02 7.30
N GLY A 228 -2.30 7.54 6.87
CA GLY A 228 -1.00 8.20 6.94
C GLY A 228 -0.43 8.77 5.63
N ALA A 229 -1.02 8.49 4.47
CA ALA A 229 -0.48 8.73 3.14
C ALA A 229 -1.59 9.12 2.17
N VAL A 230 -1.42 10.37 1.75
CA VAL A 230 -1.65 10.84 0.40
C VAL A 230 -1.28 9.73 -0.61
N SER A 231 -2.09 9.47 -1.67
CA SER A 231 -1.79 8.62 -2.87
C SER A 231 -0.30 8.54 -3.20
N PRO A 232 0.23 7.43 -3.79
CA PRO A 232 1.65 7.21 -4.10
C PRO A 232 2.43 8.51 -4.21
N PRO A 233 3.37 8.79 -3.29
CA PRO A 233 3.87 10.14 -3.09
C PRO A 233 4.42 10.70 -4.41
N ASP A 234 4.22 12.00 -4.62
CA ASP A 234 4.92 12.72 -5.69
C ASP A 234 6.42 12.37 -5.61
N PRO A 235 7.12 12.28 -6.75
CA PRO A 235 8.54 11.91 -6.78
C PRO A 235 9.34 12.81 -5.83
N GLY A 236 10.08 12.19 -4.91
CA GLY A 236 10.89 12.92 -3.95
C GLY A 236 12.04 13.68 -4.62
N VAL A 237 12.50 14.77 -3.99
CA VAL A 237 13.64 15.56 -4.48
C VAL A 237 14.89 14.71 -4.66
N SER A 238 15.15 13.77 -3.74
CA SER A 238 16.27 12.83 -3.83
C SER A 238 16.17 11.92 -5.05
N GLN A 239 14.98 11.42 -5.35
CA GLN A 239 14.73 10.58 -6.53
C GLN A 239 14.95 11.37 -7.84
N LEU A 240 14.39 12.57 -7.94
CA LEU A 240 14.56 13.44 -9.11
C LEU A 240 16.02 13.84 -9.32
N TYR A 241 16.75 14.05 -8.23
CA TYR A 241 18.19 14.33 -8.28
C TYR A 241 18.99 13.13 -8.79
N SER A 242 18.71 11.91 -8.33
CA SER A 242 19.34 10.70 -8.86
C SER A 242 19.03 10.46 -10.34
N GLU A 243 17.81 10.76 -10.78
CA GLU A 243 17.43 10.70 -12.21
C GLU A 243 18.19 11.75 -13.04
N TRP A 244 18.40 12.96 -12.49
CA TRP A 244 19.20 14.00 -13.12
C TRP A 244 20.67 13.62 -13.26
N GLU A 245 21.31 13.11 -12.20
CA GLU A 245 22.71 12.68 -12.25
C GLU A 245 22.92 11.59 -13.30
N LEU A 246 22.01 10.61 -13.37
CA LEU A 246 22.08 9.54 -14.36
C LEU A 246 21.90 10.07 -15.80
N LEU A 247 21.03 11.07 -16.00
CA LEU A 247 20.84 11.70 -17.30
C LEU A 247 22.10 12.45 -17.75
N VAL A 248 22.76 13.16 -16.82
CA VAL A 248 24.04 13.85 -17.07
C VAL A 248 25.14 12.84 -17.41
N GLU A 249 25.25 11.75 -16.64
CA GLU A 249 26.23 10.69 -16.91
C GLU A 249 26.05 10.11 -18.31
N ARG A 250 24.82 9.77 -18.71
CA ARG A 250 24.53 9.18 -20.03
C ARG A 250 24.77 10.14 -21.19
N HIS A 251 24.49 11.43 -21.02
CA HIS A 251 24.82 12.45 -22.01
C HIS A 251 26.34 12.58 -22.18
N SER A 252 27.09 12.56 -21.07
CA SER A 252 28.55 12.59 -21.11
C SER A 252 29.17 11.36 -21.81
N LEU A 253 28.49 10.21 -21.75
CA LEU A 253 28.86 8.97 -22.44
C LEU A 253 28.36 8.90 -23.90
N GLY A 254 27.68 9.94 -24.39
CA GLY A 254 27.14 10.00 -25.75
C GLY A 254 25.95 9.07 -26.02
N MET A 255 25.33 8.53 -24.96
CA MET A 255 24.18 7.62 -25.05
C MET A 255 22.84 8.36 -25.24
N VAL A 256 22.85 9.68 -25.01
CA VAL A 256 21.70 10.58 -25.12
C VAL A 256 22.18 11.79 -25.92
N ASP A 257 21.43 12.16 -26.96
CA ASP A 257 21.76 13.35 -27.75
C ASP A 257 21.33 14.65 -27.05
N ASP A 258 21.80 15.81 -27.54
CA ASP A 258 21.49 17.11 -26.94
C ASP A 258 19.98 17.40 -26.87
N ALA A 259 19.21 16.98 -27.89
CA ALA A 259 17.78 17.23 -27.94
C ALA A 259 17.02 16.38 -26.90
N GLN A 260 17.41 15.13 -26.73
CA GLN A 260 16.90 14.21 -25.72
C GLN A 260 17.31 14.66 -24.31
N PHE A 261 18.56 15.09 -24.12
CA PHE A 261 19.05 15.58 -22.83
C PHE A 261 18.25 16.80 -22.36
N GLN A 262 18.06 17.80 -23.24
CA GLN A 262 17.25 18.98 -22.91
C GLN A 262 15.78 18.62 -22.63
N ARG A 263 15.22 17.68 -23.40
CA ARG A 263 13.84 17.20 -23.23
C ARG A 263 13.63 16.50 -21.88
N TYR A 264 14.48 15.52 -21.55
CA TYR A 264 14.38 14.77 -20.30
C TYR A 264 14.72 15.62 -19.08
N GLY A 265 15.75 16.46 -19.20
CA GLY A 265 16.15 17.39 -18.14
C GLY A 265 15.03 18.37 -17.77
N ARG A 266 14.35 18.92 -18.77
CA ARG A 266 13.17 19.77 -18.56
C ARG A 266 12.00 19.01 -17.92
N GLY A 267 11.82 17.73 -18.24
CA GLY A 267 10.83 16.86 -17.59
C GLY A 267 11.10 16.71 -16.10
N ILE A 268 12.33 16.35 -15.72
CA ILE A 268 12.76 16.17 -14.33
C ILE A 268 12.62 17.48 -13.53
N LEU A 269 13.16 18.59 -14.05
CA LEU A 269 13.09 19.89 -13.38
C LEU A 269 11.65 20.35 -13.17
N ARG A 270 10.76 20.06 -14.12
CA ARG A 270 9.34 20.41 -14.00
C ARG A 270 8.55 19.42 -13.15
N SER A 271 9.09 18.25 -12.84
CA SER A 271 8.50 17.31 -11.88
C SER A 271 8.84 17.63 -10.42
N LEU A 272 9.72 18.61 -10.16
CA LEU A 272 9.96 19.10 -8.81
C LEU A 272 8.65 19.64 -8.19
N PRO A 273 8.48 19.47 -6.87
CA PRO A 273 7.41 20.15 -6.12
C PRO A 273 7.52 21.66 -6.30
N ASP A 274 6.37 22.34 -6.41
CA ASP A 274 6.31 23.81 -6.44
C ASP A 274 6.67 24.42 -5.08
#